data_AF-A0A5R9CQA5-F1
#
_entry.id   AF-A0A5R9CQA5-F1
#
_cell.length_a   1.000
_cell.length_b   1.000
_cell.length_c   1.000
_cell.angle_alpha   90.00
_cell.angle_beta   90.00
_cell.angle_gamma   90.00
#
_symmetry.space_group_name_H-M   'P 1'
#
loop_
_entity.id
_entity.type
_entity.pdbx_description
1 polymer ?
#
loop_
_entity_poly.entity_id
_entity_poly.type
_entity_poly.pdbx_seq_one_letter_code
_entity_poly.pdbx_strand_id
1 'polypeptide(L)'
;MTPFTTFTKMALPGALSKYTFNIAAPGLNNDGKSVTYQAPMNTVYGSGRTMGDAIDYKDTAFRIDQMGTRTREGDTWVHVTSTDPAQSKADGWIMYKGLSQAESKVPANALRIDLVNSSGQLIANLDYTKDGGQTGQTIGSDYNLNGTEYWLLGANDQQKIQDAVRNALIGTGYQLDALTANQTGYLAEATIGKKTSLTVTKQDPIATNAVRINIENENNAVIASFDYPKDGGQPGQMLGTTDNGTASIADGDKAAIQSGITTALKSSGYKFTDLTADQLTQLADAKLGGSVYLKTTARTDTIANNAVRINFVDPSTKKTVATIDYTNTDTDDPAPKGSNLGVQSGDSWSLKADDKTAITGQANAALAGSGYALTNNQLTDANQATLGAAKFGSSVSVDVTANQNQPSK
;
A
#
# COMPACT_ATOMS: atom_id res chain seq x y z
N MET A 1 50.48 -30.93 37.87
CA MET A 1 50.26 -30.23 36.59
C MET A 1 48.79 -29.94 36.48
N THR A 2 48.40 -28.67 36.43
CA THR A 2 47.01 -28.29 36.16
C THR A 2 46.73 -28.58 34.68
N PRO A 3 45.65 -29.31 34.32
CA PRO A 3 45.34 -29.59 32.94
C PRO A 3 45.16 -28.28 32.16
N PHE A 4 45.78 -28.20 30.98
CA PHE A 4 45.66 -27.03 30.11
C PHE A 4 44.21 -26.93 29.62
N THR A 5 43.53 -25.82 29.93
CA THR A 5 42.15 -25.58 29.50
C THR A 5 42.18 -24.92 28.13
N THR A 6 41.68 -25.62 27.12
CA THR A 6 41.66 -25.16 25.71
C THR A 6 40.37 -24.40 25.35
N PHE A 7 39.32 -24.55 26.15
CA PHE A 7 38.02 -23.92 25.93
C PHE A 7 37.36 -23.50 27.25
N THR A 8 36.86 -22.27 27.30
CA THR A 8 36.13 -21.74 28.47
C THR A 8 34.67 -21.58 28.10
N LYS A 9 33.77 -22.32 28.77
CA LYS A 9 32.33 -22.14 28.61
C LYS A 9 31.89 -20.79 29.20
N MET A 10 30.91 -20.17 28.56
CA MET A 10 30.29 -18.94 29.03
C MET A 10 28.77 -19.08 29.07
N ALA A 11 28.12 -18.26 29.89
CA ALA A 11 26.66 -18.22 29.93
C ALA A 11 26.11 -17.72 28.58
N LEU A 12 25.08 -18.39 28.07
CA LEU A 12 24.40 -17.97 26.85
C LEU A 12 23.58 -16.69 27.14
N PRO A 13 23.82 -15.58 26.43
CA PRO A 13 22.98 -14.40 26.55
C PRO A 13 21.53 -14.72 26.17
N GLY A 14 20.57 -14.35 27.02
CA GLY A 14 19.14 -14.65 26.79
C GLY A 14 18.52 -14.01 25.54
N ALA A 15 19.22 -13.08 24.88
CA ALA A 15 18.82 -12.57 23.58
C ALA A 15 19.03 -13.62 22.47
N LEU A 16 20.13 -14.38 22.51
CA LEU A 16 20.46 -15.36 21.47
C LEU A 16 19.50 -16.55 21.45
N SER A 17 18.92 -16.91 22.59
CA SER A 17 17.92 -17.98 22.68
C SER A 17 16.58 -17.66 22.03
N LYS A 18 16.34 -16.39 21.64
CA LYS A 18 15.10 -15.96 20.97
C LYS A 18 15.17 -16.06 19.44
N TYR A 19 16.37 -16.22 18.88
CA TYR A 19 16.60 -16.21 17.45
C TYR A 19 17.00 -17.59 16.95
N THR A 20 16.79 -17.79 15.66
CA THR A 20 17.39 -18.87 14.90
C THR A 20 18.47 -18.32 13.99
N PHE A 21 19.41 -19.18 13.59
CA PHE A 21 20.57 -18.83 12.79
C PHE A 21 20.74 -19.80 11.63
N ASN A 22 21.31 -19.35 10.52
CA ASN A 22 21.80 -20.18 9.43
C ASN A 22 23.32 -20.15 9.44
N ILE A 23 23.95 -21.16 8.82
CA ILE A 23 25.36 -21.06 8.45
C ILE A 23 25.45 -20.00 7.34
N ALA A 24 26.23 -18.94 7.56
CA ALA A 24 26.26 -17.79 6.66
C ALA A 24 26.89 -18.11 5.29
N ALA A 25 27.85 -19.04 5.28
CA ALA A 25 28.55 -19.47 4.08
C ALA A 25 28.75 -21.00 4.11
N PRO A 26 27.68 -21.80 3.92
CA PRO A 26 27.76 -23.24 3.97
C PRO A 26 28.62 -23.76 2.82
N GLY A 27 29.43 -24.80 3.10
CA GLY A 27 30.33 -25.36 2.10
C GLY A 27 31.21 -26.47 2.66
N LEU A 28 32.35 -26.69 2.03
CA LEU A 28 33.30 -27.74 2.40
C LEU A 28 34.51 -27.24 3.21
N ASN A 29 34.62 -25.92 3.37
CA ASN A 29 35.79 -25.28 3.99
C ASN A 29 35.93 -25.69 5.46
N ASN A 30 37.16 -25.98 5.87
CA ASN A 30 37.51 -26.30 7.25
C ASN A 30 38.06 -25.05 7.96
N ASP A 31 37.21 -24.05 8.14
CA ASP A 31 37.59 -22.70 8.59
C ASP A 31 36.90 -22.26 9.89
N GLY A 32 36.12 -23.15 10.52
CA GLY A 32 35.31 -22.84 11.69
C GLY A 32 34.01 -22.08 11.39
N LYS A 33 33.69 -21.79 10.11
CA LYS A 33 32.57 -20.94 9.71
C LYS A 33 31.64 -21.57 8.67
N SER A 34 32.14 -22.50 7.85
CA SER A 34 31.34 -23.12 6.78
C SER A 34 30.70 -24.46 7.15
N VAL A 35 31.10 -25.07 8.27
CA VAL A 35 30.63 -26.38 8.75
C VAL A 35 30.60 -26.39 10.28
N THR A 36 29.93 -27.37 10.89
CA THR A 36 29.95 -27.60 12.33
C THR A 36 30.96 -28.68 12.73
N TYR A 37 31.30 -28.73 14.02
CA TYR A 37 32.37 -29.54 14.60
C TYR A 37 31.90 -30.25 15.87
N GLN A 38 32.45 -31.43 16.16
CA GLN A 38 32.11 -32.20 17.37
C GLN A 38 32.53 -31.47 18.66
N ALA A 39 33.58 -30.66 18.58
CA ALA A 39 34.05 -29.73 19.59
C ALA A 39 34.64 -28.49 18.89
N PRO A 40 34.78 -27.33 19.57
CA PRO A 40 35.46 -26.18 18.99
C PRO A 40 36.83 -26.56 18.43
N MET A 41 37.17 -26.07 17.25
CA MET A 41 38.37 -26.52 16.53
C MET A 41 39.63 -26.34 17.38
N ASN A 42 40.53 -27.34 17.36
CA ASN A 42 41.78 -27.39 18.14
C ASN A 42 41.61 -27.42 19.67
N THR A 43 40.44 -27.76 20.21
CA THR A 43 40.23 -27.86 21.67
C THR A 43 40.25 -29.28 22.22
N VAL A 44 39.91 -30.28 21.39
CA VAL A 44 39.90 -31.71 21.74
C VAL A 44 40.67 -32.50 20.69
N TYR A 45 41.65 -33.29 21.12
CA TYR A 45 42.45 -34.12 20.23
C TYR A 45 41.58 -35.16 19.51
N GLY A 46 41.74 -35.28 18.18
CA GLY A 46 40.97 -36.21 17.34
C GLY A 46 39.53 -35.76 17.02
N SER A 47 39.04 -34.66 17.60
CA SER A 47 37.72 -34.12 17.27
C SER A 47 37.71 -33.50 15.88
N GLY A 48 36.71 -33.89 15.07
CA GLY A 48 36.58 -33.48 13.68
C GLY A 48 35.32 -32.65 13.39
N ARG A 49 35.07 -32.45 12.10
CA ARG A 49 33.81 -31.91 11.58
C ARG A 49 32.68 -32.91 11.83
N THR A 50 31.47 -32.41 12.06
CA THR A 50 30.23 -33.23 12.12
C THR A 50 29.80 -33.69 10.73
N MET A 51 30.02 -32.84 9.71
CA MET A 51 29.82 -33.15 8.30
C MET A 51 30.97 -32.67 7.40
N GLY A 52 31.11 -33.32 6.23
CA GLY A 52 32.12 -32.96 5.22
C GLY A 52 31.70 -31.83 4.29
N ASP A 53 30.38 -31.62 4.14
CA ASP A 53 29.76 -30.61 3.29
C ASP A 53 28.47 -30.10 3.95
N ALA A 54 28.31 -28.79 4.03
CA ALA A 54 27.14 -28.13 4.60
C ALA A 54 26.16 -27.55 3.56
N ILE A 55 26.40 -27.71 2.25
CA ILE A 55 25.58 -27.10 1.18
C ILE A 55 24.09 -27.45 1.35
N ASP A 56 23.78 -28.71 1.65
CA ASP A 56 22.39 -29.19 1.85
C ASP A 56 21.69 -28.55 3.07
N TYR A 57 22.46 -27.92 3.96
CA TYR A 57 21.98 -27.31 5.18
C TYR A 57 21.83 -25.78 5.09
N LYS A 58 21.99 -25.19 3.90
CA LYS A 58 21.97 -23.72 3.71
C LYS A 58 20.74 -23.02 4.30
N ASP A 59 19.57 -23.65 4.24
CA ASP A 59 18.31 -23.10 4.76
C ASP A 59 17.94 -23.66 6.14
N THR A 60 18.80 -24.47 6.75
CA THR A 60 18.54 -25.06 8.08
C THR A 60 18.63 -23.97 9.14
N ALA A 61 17.52 -23.79 9.85
CA ALA A 61 17.46 -22.90 11.00
C ALA A 61 17.94 -23.63 12.27
N PHE A 62 18.93 -23.04 12.94
CA PHE A 62 19.54 -23.55 14.15
C PHE A 62 19.25 -22.68 15.37
N ARG A 63 19.11 -23.30 16.54
CA ARG A 63 19.16 -22.61 17.84
C ARG A 63 20.55 -22.72 18.43
N ILE A 64 20.98 -21.70 19.16
CA ILE A 64 22.19 -21.77 19.97
C ILE A 64 21.80 -22.22 21.38
N ASP A 65 22.46 -23.27 21.88
CA ASP A 65 22.23 -23.83 23.21
C ASP A 65 23.46 -23.76 24.12
N GLN A 66 24.67 -23.61 23.56
CA GLN A 66 25.91 -23.42 24.32
C GLN A 66 26.82 -22.38 23.67
N MET A 67 27.71 -21.81 24.49
CA MET A 67 28.65 -20.78 24.07
C MET A 67 29.96 -20.88 24.86
N GLY A 68 31.08 -20.47 24.26
CA GLY A 68 32.35 -20.33 24.93
C GLY A 68 33.43 -19.71 24.05
N THR A 69 34.62 -19.59 24.60
CA THR A 69 35.79 -19.03 23.91
C THR A 69 36.95 -20.01 23.92
N ARG A 70 37.66 -20.12 22.80
CA ARG A 70 38.93 -20.84 22.79
C ARG A 70 39.98 -20.01 23.50
N THR A 71 40.71 -20.62 24.42
CA THR A 71 41.61 -19.88 25.33
C THR A 71 42.84 -19.32 24.62
N ARG A 72 43.28 -19.93 23.52
CA ARG A 72 44.44 -19.47 22.74
C ARG A 72 44.08 -18.42 21.70
N GLU A 73 43.01 -18.64 20.93
CA GLU A 73 42.60 -17.76 19.84
C GLU A 73 41.69 -16.61 20.28
N GLY A 74 41.02 -16.74 21.44
CA GLY A 74 40.13 -15.72 21.99
C GLY A 74 38.81 -15.55 21.21
N ASP A 75 38.52 -16.44 20.27
CA ASP A 75 37.33 -16.38 19.43
C ASP A 75 36.14 -17.12 20.05
N THR A 76 34.95 -16.65 19.71
CA THR A 76 33.69 -17.16 20.24
C THR A 76 33.15 -18.31 19.40
N TRP A 77 32.88 -19.43 20.06
CA TRP A 77 32.23 -20.60 19.49
C TRP A 77 30.88 -20.83 20.17
N VAL A 78 29.93 -21.29 19.38
CA VAL A 78 28.59 -21.65 19.82
C VAL A 78 28.28 -23.07 19.40
N HIS A 79 27.54 -23.78 20.23
CA HIS A 79 26.93 -25.04 19.83
C HIS A 79 25.55 -24.73 19.24
N VAL A 80 25.25 -25.36 18.12
CA VAL A 80 24.01 -25.19 17.39
C VAL A 80 23.26 -26.50 17.29
N THR A 81 21.94 -26.42 17.43
CA THR A 81 21.00 -27.54 17.26
C THR A 81 19.95 -27.16 16.24
N SER A 82 19.74 -28.00 15.24
CA SER A 82 18.74 -27.80 14.20
C SER A 82 17.34 -27.76 14.81
N THR A 83 16.51 -26.87 14.29
CA THR A 83 15.07 -26.84 14.58
C THR A 83 14.30 -27.92 13.82
N ASP A 84 14.90 -28.53 12.80
CA ASP A 84 14.39 -29.68 12.06
C ASP A 84 15.22 -30.93 12.41
N PRO A 85 14.65 -31.94 13.10
CA PRO A 85 15.35 -33.16 13.46
C PRO A 85 15.96 -33.92 12.27
N ALA A 86 15.39 -33.81 11.07
CA ALA A 86 15.94 -34.44 9.87
C ALA A 86 17.31 -33.85 9.47
N GLN A 87 17.61 -32.63 9.93
CA GLN A 87 18.85 -31.90 9.65
C GLN A 87 19.86 -31.96 10.82
N SER A 88 19.61 -32.77 11.84
CA SER A 88 20.44 -32.89 13.06
C SER A 88 21.90 -33.34 12.82
N LYS A 89 22.21 -33.88 11.63
CA LYS A 89 23.60 -34.18 11.24
C LYS A 89 24.50 -32.93 11.21
N ALA A 90 23.90 -31.74 11.04
CA ALA A 90 24.61 -30.47 11.12
C ALA A 90 24.69 -29.87 12.53
N ASP A 91 24.20 -30.56 13.56
CA ASP A 91 24.34 -30.10 14.94
C ASP A 91 25.80 -30.15 15.37
N GLY A 92 26.25 -29.15 16.13
CA GLY A 92 27.63 -29.10 16.63
C GLY A 92 28.14 -27.70 16.90
N TRP A 93 29.45 -27.58 17.10
CA TRP A 93 30.14 -26.32 17.37
C TRP A 93 30.53 -25.58 16.09
N ILE A 94 30.37 -24.26 16.08
CA ILE A 94 30.79 -23.38 14.99
C ILE A 94 31.23 -22.02 15.57
N MET A 95 32.12 -21.28 14.89
CA MET A 95 32.38 -19.90 15.27
C MET A 95 31.09 -19.09 15.15
N TYR A 96 30.80 -18.26 16.14
CA TYR A 96 29.61 -17.39 16.10
C TYR A 96 29.59 -16.48 14.86
N LYS A 97 30.77 -16.04 14.39
CA LYS A 97 30.93 -15.26 13.15
C LYS A 97 30.67 -16.05 11.86
N GLY A 98 30.52 -17.36 11.93
CA GLY A 98 30.11 -18.21 10.81
C GLY A 98 28.59 -18.29 10.65
N LEU A 99 27.83 -17.68 11.56
CA LEU A 99 26.38 -17.67 11.54
C LEU A 99 25.84 -16.32 11.05
N SER A 100 24.73 -16.38 10.33
CA SER A 100 23.85 -15.25 10.09
C SER A 100 22.53 -15.52 10.82
N GLN A 101 21.86 -14.46 11.26
CA GLN A 101 20.52 -14.62 11.82
C GLN A 101 19.59 -15.13 10.72
N ALA A 102 18.84 -16.19 11.01
CA ALA A 102 17.87 -16.76 10.10
C ALA A 102 16.72 -15.79 9.91
N GLU A 103 16.28 -15.64 8.66
CA GLU A 103 15.01 -14.98 8.40
C GLU A 103 13.86 -15.83 8.94
N SER A 104 12.81 -15.17 9.43
CA SER A 104 11.61 -15.89 9.86
C SER A 104 11.03 -16.64 8.66
N LYS A 105 10.69 -17.92 8.84
CA LYS A 105 10.03 -18.72 7.81
C LYS A 105 8.77 -17.99 7.32
N VAL A 106 8.56 -17.97 6.01
CA VAL A 106 7.31 -17.46 5.42
C VAL A 106 6.18 -18.42 5.82
N PRO A 107 5.09 -17.95 6.46
CA PRO A 107 3.95 -18.80 6.76
C PRO A 107 3.40 -19.43 5.47
N ALA A 108 3.05 -20.71 5.52
CA ALA A 108 2.59 -21.43 4.33
C ALA A 108 1.34 -20.78 3.70
N ASN A 109 0.47 -20.20 4.53
CA ASN A 109 -0.77 -19.52 4.15
C ASN A 109 -0.59 -18.00 3.95
N ALA A 110 0.63 -17.49 3.81
CA ALA A 110 0.87 -16.06 3.61
C ALA A 110 1.84 -15.80 2.46
N LEU A 111 1.67 -14.65 1.82
CA LEU A 111 2.67 -14.04 0.97
C LEU A 111 3.48 -13.07 1.82
N ARG A 112 4.80 -13.25 1.90
CA ARG A 112 5.65 -12.21 2.48
C ARG A 112 5.92 -11.13 1.45
N ILE A 113 5.69 -9.88 1.83
CA ILE A 113 5.97 -8.70 1.01
C ILE A 113 7.11 -7.94 1.69
N ASP A 114 8.27 -7.92 1.03
CA ASP A 114 9.42 -7.14 1.44
C ASP A 114 9.28 -5.72 0.89
N LEU A 115 9.21 -4.73 1.79
CA LEU A 115 9.09 -3.33 1.45
C LEU A 115 10.49 -2.76 1.25
N VAL A 116 10.82 -2.37 0.02
CA VAL A 116 12.16 -1.92 -0.36
C VAL A 116 12.15 -0.48 -0.83
N ASN A 117 13.24 0.25 -0.65
CA ASN A 117 13.40 1.55 -1.29
C ASN A 117 13.84 1.41 -2.77
N SER A 118 14.04 2.53 -3.46
CA SER A 118 14.44 2.55 -4.87
C SER A 118 15.81 1.94 -5.17
N SER A 119 16.68 1.74 -4.17
CA SER A 119 17.96 1.03 -4.31
C SER A 119 17.87 -0.46 -3.95
N GLY A 120 16.67 -0.97 -3.64
CA GLY A 120 16.44 -2.36 -3.26
C GLY A 120 16.77 -2.68 -1.80
N GLN A 121 17.03 -1.68 -0.96
CA GLN A 121 17.28 -1.91 0.47
C GLN A 121 15.96 -2.18 1.19
N LEU A 122 15.94 -3.23 2.02
CA LEU A 122 14.80 -3.58 2.86
C LEU A 122 14.54 -2.48 3.90
N ILE A 123 13.30 -2.00 3.94
CA ILE A 123 12.80 -1.02 4.91
C ILE A 123 11.97 -1.72 6.00
N ALA A 124 11.06 -2.60 5.58
CA ALA A 124 10.20 -3.39 6.45
C ALA A 124 9.69 -4.62 5.67
N ASN A 125 9.01 -5.54 6.34
CA ASN A 125 8.30 -6.63 5.69
C ASN A 125 6.97 -6.88 6.40
N LEU A 126 6.07 -7.56 5.70
CA LEU A 126 4.79 -8.00 6.24
C LEU A 126 4.38 -9.34 5.63
N ASP A 127 3.51 -10.06 6.34
CA ASP A 127 2.87 -11.28 5.84
C ASP A 127 1.41 -10.98 5.51
N TYR A 128 1.05 -11.09 4.23
CA TYR A 128 -0.32 -10.96 3.76
C TYR A 128 -0.98 -12.33 3.63
N THR A 129 -2.09 -12.54 4.35
CA THR A 129 -2.93 -13.73 4.20
C THR A 129 -4.17 -13.37 3.40
N LYS A 130 -4.35 -14.04 2.26
CA LYS A 130 -5.56 -13.95 1.45
C LYS A 130 -6.65 -14.83 2.05
N ASP A 131 -7.86 -14.30 2.18
CA ASP A 131 -9.02 -15.07 2.65
C ASP A 131 -9.27 -16.28 1.73
N GLY A 132 -9.25 -17.48 2.30
CA GLY A 132 -9.42 -18.74 1.55
C GLY A 132 -8.23 -19.14 0.67
N GLY A 133 -7.13 -18.38 0.67
CA GLY A 133 -5.94 -18.67 -0.13
C GLY A 133 -5.13 -19.85 0.41
N GLN A 134 -4.57 -20.65 -0.50
CA GLN A 134 -3.74 -21.81 -0.17
C GLN A 134 -2.33 -21.68 -0.73
N THR A 135 -1.36 -22.34 -0.09
CA THR A 135 0.03 -22.40 -0.54
C THR A 135 0.12 -22.79 -2.02
N GLY A 136 0.93 -22.06 -2.80
CA GLY A 136 1.11 -22.33 -4.22
C GLY A 136 0.08 -21.65 -5.13
N GLN A 137 -0.96 -21.03 -4.59
CA GLN A 137 -1.90 -20.21 -5.38
C GLN A 137 -1.37 -18.77 -5.52
N THR A 138 -1.68 -18.13 -6.64
CA THR A 138 -1.47 -16.68 -6.82
C THR A 138 -2.50 -15.88 -6.01
N ILE A 139 -2.15 -14.64 -5.63
CA ILE A 139 -3.08 -13.80 -4.86
C ILE A 139 -4.11 -13.08 -5.74
N GLY A 140 -3.83 -12.89 -7.03
CA GLY A 140 -4.74 -12.30 -8.01
C GLY A 140 -5.30 -13.33 -9.00
N SER A 141 -5.89 -12.83 -10.07
CA SER A 141 -6.42 -13.66 -11.17
C SER A 141 -5.86 -13.17 -12.49
N ASP A 142 -5.53 -14.10 -13.39
CA ASP A 142 -5.13 -13.79 -14.75
C ASP A 142 -6.36 -13.64 -15.67
N TYR A 143 -6.20 -12.87 -16.74
CA TYR A 143 -7.12 -12.87 -17.86
C TYR A 143 -6.37 -12.55 -19.16
N ASN A 144 -6.91 -13.02 -20.28
CA ASN A 144 -6.33 -12.79 -21.59
C ASN A 144 -7.15 -11.73 -22.35
N LEU A 145 -6.48 -10.68 -22.81
CA LEU A 145 -7.06 -9.66 -23.70
C LEU A 145 -6.23 -9.58 -24.97
N ASN A 146 -6.82 -10.00 -26.10
CA ASN A 146 -6.17 -10.01 -27.42
C ASN A 146 -4.81 -10.73 -27.45
N GLY A 147 -4.68 -11.86 -26.73
CA GLY A 147 -3.46 -12.65 -26.67
C GLY A 147 -2.37 -12.09 -25.76
N THR A 148 -2.66 -11.03 -25.00
CA THR A 148 -1.81 -10.54 -23.91
C THR A 148 -2.44 -10.97 -22.57
N GLU A 149 -1.65 -11.61 -21.72
CA GLU A 149 -2.03 -12.00 -20.37
C GLU A 149 -1.90 -10.81 -19.42
N TYR A 150 -2.92 -10.60 -18.59
CA TYR A 150 -2.98 -9.54 -17.59
C TYR A 150 -3.30 -10.13 -16.23
N TRP A 151 -2.74 -9.54 -15.18
CA TRP A 151 -2.99 -9.94 -13.81
C TRP A 151 -3.81 -8.86 -13.08
N LEU A 152 -4.89 -9.28 -12.45
CA LEU A 152 -5.77 -8.41 -11.68
C LEU A 152 -5.72 -8.78 -10.19
N LEU A 153 -5.40 -7.79 -9.37
CA LEU A 153 -5.58 -7.87 -7.93
C LEU A 153 -7.00 -7.43 -7.58
N GLY A 154 -7.73 -8.22 -6.80
CA GLY A 154 -9.08 -7.86 -6.37
C GLY A 154 -9.07 -6.59 -5.51
N ALA A 155 -10.07 -5.72 -5.66
CA ALA A 155 -10.12 -4.43 -4.95
C ALA A 155 -10.03 -4.57 -3.41
N ASN A 156 -10.61 -5.63 -2.85
CA ASN A 156 -10.51 -5.93 -1.42
C ASN A 156 -9.07 -6.32 -1.01
N ASP A 157 -8.40 -7.16 -1.81
CA ASP A 157 -7.00 -7.53 -1.56
C ASP A 157 -6.08 -6.33 -1.71
N GLN A 158 -6.30 -5.50 -2.73
CA GLN A 158 -5.56 -4.27 -2.96
C GLN A 158 -5.66 -3.35 -1.73
N GLN A 159 -6.86 -3.16 -1.20
CA GLN A 159 -7.07 -2.34 0.00
C GLN A 159 -6.35 -2.92 1.22
N LYS A 160 -6.57 -4.22 1.51
CA LYS A 160 -5.96 -4.88 2.67
C LYS A 160 -4.44 -4.85 2.62
N ILE A 161 -3.85 -5.07 1.44
CA ILE A 161 -2.40 -4.99 1.25
C ILE A 161 -1.93 -3.56 1.45
N GLN A 162 -2.60 -2.57 0.85
CA GLN A 162 -2.23 -1.17 0.99
C GLN A 162 -2.24 -0.73 2.47
N ASP A 163 -3.27 -1.11 3.22
CA ASP A 163 -3.37 -0.82 4.65
C ASP A 163 -2.28 -1.54 5.46
N ALA A 164 -2.02 -2.81 5.19
CA ALA A 164 -0.96 -3.57 5.83
C ALA A 164 0.43 -2.97 5.56
N VAL A 165 0.69 -2.53 4.33
CA VAL A 165 1.94 -1.87 3.94
C VAL A 165 2.11 -0.57 4.72
N ARG A 166 1.09 0.29 4.74
CA ARG A 166 1.15 1.58 5.46
C ARG A 166 1.38 1.39 6.95
N ASN A 167 0.71 0.41 7.56
CA ASN A 167 0.92 0.06 8.95
C ASN A 167 2.35 -0.42 9.22
N ALA A 168 2.91 -1.25 8.33
CA ALA A 168 4.30 -1.72 8.42
C ALA A 168 5.34 -0.60 8.25
N LEU A 169 4.98 0.51 7.60
CA LEU A 169 5.86 1.66 7.36
C LEU A 169 5.84 2.72 8.47
N ILE A 170 4.93 2.62 9.45
CA ILE A 170 4.84 3.60 10.54
C ILE A 170 6.20 3.74 11.26
N GLY A 171 6.73 4.97 11.30
CA GLY A 171 8.00 5.28 11.96
C GLY A 171 9.25 4.93 11.16
N THR A 172 9.11 4.39 9.94
CA THR A 172 10.27 4.04 9.08
C THR A 172 10.82 5.23 8.28
N GLY A 173 10.04 6.31 8.14
CA GLY A 173 10.36 7.45 7.26
C GLY A 173 10.09 7.18 5.78
N TYR A 174 9.36 6.10 5.48
CA TYR A 174 8.88 5.73 4.14
C TYR A 174 7.36 5.65 4.14
N GLN A 175 6.75 5.75 2.95
CA GLN A 175 5.31 5.70 2.76
C GLN A 175 4.91 4.96 1.48
N LEU A 176 3.63 4.62 1.43
CA LEU A 176 2.94 4.16 0.23
C LEU A 176 1.66 4.99 0.07
N ASP A 177 1.60 5.84 -0.95
CA ASP A 177 0.42 6.67 -1.23
C ASP A 177 -0.70 5.84 -1.84
N ALA A 178 -0.44 5.10 -2.91
CA ALA A 178 -1.38 4.12 -3.45
C ALA A 178 -0.61 3.03 -4.21
N LEU A 179 -1.19 1.84 -4.30
CA LEU A 179 -0.68 0.83 -5.21
C LEU A 179 -0.92 1.28 -6.66
N THR A 180 0.16 1.40 -7.42
CA THR A 180 0.10 1.67 -8.87
C THR A 180 -0.40 0.44 -9.64
N ALA A 181 -0.90 0.65 -10.87
CA ALA A 181 -1.33 -0.46 -11.74
C ALA A 181 -0.24 -1.54 -11.94
N ASN A 182 1.01 -1.11 -12.05
CA ASN A 182 2.15 -2.03 -12.17
C ASN A 182 2.37 -2.82 -10.88
N GLN A 183 2.30 -2.17 -9.72
CA GLN A 183 2.43 -2.84 -8.42
C GLN A 183 1.27 -3.80 -8.17
N THR A 184 0.04 -3.45 -8.52
CA THR A 184 -1.10 -4.36 -8.38
C THR A 184 -0.99 -5.58 -9.29
N GLY A 185 -0.52 -5.40 -10.53
CA GLY A 185 -0.29 -6.52 -11.44
C GLY A 185 0.84 -7.44 -10.96
N TYR A 186 1.95 -6.86 -10.49
CA TYR A 186 3.08 -7.61 -9.94
C TYR A 186 2.71 -8.38 -8.66
N LEU A 187 1.95 -7.73 -7.76
CA LEU A 187 1.45 -8.38 -6.57
C LEU A 187 0.48 -9.50 -6.94
N ALA A 188 -0.42 -9.31 -7.91
CA ALA A 188 -1.40 -10.31 -8.32
C ALA A 188 -0.77 -11.65 -8.76
N GLU A 189 0.39 -11.63 -9.41
CA GLU A 189 1.14 -12.83 -9.82
C GLU A 189 1.83 -13.54 -8.63
N ALA A 190 2.01 -12.84 -7.50
CA ALA A 190 2.75 -13.38 -6.36
C ALA A 190 2.03 -14.59 -5.73
N THR A 191 2.83 -15.59 -5.35
CA THR A 191 2.33 -16.89 -4.87
C THR A 191 2.33 -16.99 -3.34
N ILE A 192 1.24 -17.49 -2.77
CA ILE A 192 1.09 -17.76 -1.34
C ILE A 192 2.11 -18.83 -0.89
N GLY A 193 2.77 -18.58 0.24
CA GLY A 193 3.88 -19.37 0.78
C GLY A 193 5.25 -18.97 0.21
N LYS A 194 5.31 -17.90 -0.59
CA LYS A 194 6.55 -17.34 -1.17
C LYS A 194 6.76 -15.89 -0.70
N LYS A 195 7.82 -15.28 -1.22
CA LYS A 195 8.15 -13.86 -1.00
C LYS A 195 8.00 -13.10 -2.31
N THR A 196 7.64 -11.83 -2.18
CA THR A 196 7.71 -10.82 -3.24
C THR A 196 8.22 -9.51 -2.64
N SER A 197 8.49 -8.51 -3.48
CA SER A 197 8.90 -7.18 -3.02
C SER A 197 7.97 -6.08 -3.51
N LEU A 198 7.91 -4.98 -2.76
CA LEU A 198 7.16 -3.78 -3.13
C LEU A 198 8.03 -2.55 -2.87
N THR A 199 8.23 -1.74 -3.90
CA THR A 199 8.97 -0.49 -3.74
C THR A 199 8.11 0.56 -3.04
N VAL A 200 8.66 1.19 -2.00
CA VAL A 200 8.06 2.28 -1.23
C VAL A 200 8.85 3.57 -1.40
N THR A 201 8.22 4.72 -1.19
CA THR A 201 8.84 6.03 -1.40
C THR A 201 9.23 6.65 -0.07
N LYS A 202 10.26 7.52 -0.09
CA LYS A 202 10.65 8.26 1.10
C LYS A 202 9.53 9.25 1.44
N GLN A 203 9.15 9.28 2.72
CA GLN A 203 8.14 10.20 3.22
C GLN A 203 8.76 11.56 3.53
N ASP A 204 8.05 12.63 3.18
CA ASP A 204 8.40 13.97 3.64
C ASP A 204 8.32 14.03 5.17
N PRO A 205 9.28 14.67 5.86
CA PRO A 205 9.30 14.72 7.32
C PRO A 205 7.95 15.16 7.90
N ILE A 206 7.51 14.48 8.96
CA ILE A 206 6.35 14.85 9.77
C ILE A 206 6.88 15.39 11.10
N ALA A 207 6.37 16.54 11.54
CA ALA A 207 6.72 17.06 12.85
C ALA A 207 6.34 16.05 13.94
N THR A 208 7.19 15.91 14.97
CA THR A 208 7.02 14.86 15.97
C THR A 208 5.76 15.00 16.82
N ASN A 209 5.17 16.19 16.88
CA ASN A 209 3.91 16.51 17.55
C ASN A 209 2.73 16.59 16.57
N ALA A 210 2.87 16.14 15.32
CA ALA A 210 1.82 16.24 14.30
C ALA A 210 1.40 14.87 13.77
N VAL A 211 0.18 14.80 13.23
CA VAL A 211 -0.28 13.68 12.40
C VAL A 211 -0.44 14.16 10.97
N ARG A 212 0.13 13.46 10.00
CA ARG A 212 -0.17 13.70 8.59
C ARG A 212 -1.55 13.15 8.24
N ILE A 213 -2.47 14.04 7.90
CA ILE A 213 -3.80 13.69 7.43
C ILE A 213 -3.74 13.55 5.91
N ASN A 214 -3.79 12.32 5.41
CA ASN A 214 -3.93 12.04 3.98
C ASN A 214 -5.42 11.88 3.64
N ILE A 215 -5.87 12.53 2.58
CA ILE A 215 -7.26 12.48 2.13
C ILE A 215 -7.31 11.64 0.87
N GLU A 216 -8.17 10.63 0.87
CA GLU A 216 -8.25 9.65 -0.20
C GLU A 216 -9.58 9.66 -0.91
N ASN A 217 -9.55 9.47 -2.22
CA ASN A 217 -10.77 9.22 -2.98
C ASN A 217 -11.30 7.80 -2.78
N GLU A 218 -12.43 7.51 -3.43
CA GLU A 218 -13.10 6.21 -3.39
C GLU A 218 -12.19 5.05 -3.87
N ASN A 219 -11.21 5.35 -4.73
CA ASN A 219 -10.22 4.40 -5.26
C ASN A 219 -8.95 4.26 -4.42
N ASN A 220 -8.94 4.83 -3.20
CA ASN A 220 -7.80 4.80 -2.25
C ASN A 220 -6.56 5.56 -2.73
N ALA A 221 -6.70 6.44 -3.72
CA ALA A 221 -5.64 7.35 -4.12
C ALA A 221 -5.64 8.56 -3.19
N VAL A 222 -4.47 8.92 -2.65
CA VAL A 222 -4.28 10.17 -1.91
C VAL A 222 -4.40 11.34 -2.87
N ILE A 223 -5.35 12.23 -2.62
CA ILE A 223 -5.64 13.40 -3.47
C ILE A 223 -5.20 14.72 -2.84
N ALA A 224 -5.01 14.73 -1.52
CA ALA A 224 -4.55 15.88 -0.76
C ALA A 224 -4.00 15.40 0.58
N SER A 225 -3.12 16.20 1.19
CA SER A 225 -2.62 15.94 2.53
C SER A 225 -2.28 17.23 3.26
N PHE A 226 -2.28 17.19 4.58
CA PHE A 226 -1.76 18.26 5.43
C PHE A 226 -1.32 17.68 6.78
N ASP A 227 -0.41 18.38 7.46
CA ASP A 227 0.03 17.98 8.80
C ASP A 227 -0.79 18.73 9.85
N TYR A 228 -1.45 17.98 10.74
CA TYR A 228 -2.19 18.51 11.87
C TYR A 228 -1.31 18.48 13.13
N PRO A 229 -0.83 19.63 13.64
CA PRO A 229 -0.09 19.68 14.88
C PRO A 229 -1.02 19.54 16.09
N LYS A 230 -0.61 18.75 17.08
CA LYS A 230 -1.25 18.64 18.39
C LYS A 230 -0.45 19.43 19.42
N ASP A 231 -1.05 20.49 19.96
CA ASP A 231 -0.42 21.32 20.97
C ASP A 231 -0.12 20.51 22.25
N GLY A 232 1.13 20.59 22.73
CA GLY A 232 1.61 19.84 23.88
C GLY A 232 1.81 18.33 23.65
N GLY A 233 1.50 17.83 22.45
CA GLY A 233 1.59 16.43 22.09
C GLY A 233 3.03 15.89 22.08
N GLN A 234 3.21 14.66 22.55
CA GLN A 234 4.52 13.98 22.60
C GLN A 234 4.68 12.96 21.46
N PRO A 235 5.92 12.72 20.98
CA PRO A 235 6.16 11.75 19.90
C PRO A 235 5.59 10.36 20.24
N GLY A 236 4.87 9.76 19.31
CA GLY A 236 4.26 8.42 19.47
C GLY A 236 2.99 8.37 20.32
N GLN A 237 2.56 9.47 20.92
CA GLN A 237 1.28 9.59 21.61
C GLN A 237 0.12 9.41 20.61
N MET A 238 -0.97 8.77 21.01
CA MET A 238 -2.21 8.76 20.24
C MET A 238 -2.81 10.17 20.16
N LEU A 239 -3.37 10.53 19.01
CA LEU A 239 -4.02 11.82 18.80
C LEU A 239 -5.32 11.92 19.63
N GLY A 240 -6.05 10.81 19.75
CA GLY A 240 -7.26 10.72 20.56
C GLY A 240 -7.05 9.97 21.88
N THR A 241 -8.19 9.60 22.47
CA THR A 241 -8.27 8.74 23.64
C THR A 241 -9.19 7.57 23.36
N THR A 242 -8.93 6.43 23.98
CA THR A 242 -9.79 5.26 23.92
C THR A 242 -10.29 4.98 25.33
N ASP A 243 -11.59 5.12 25.55
CA ASP A 243 -12.24 4.79 26.83
C ASP A 243 -13.22 3.63 26.62
N ASN A 244 -13.06 2.55 27.36
CA ASN A 244 -13.84 1.31 27.22
C ASN A 244 -13.99 0.81 25.76
N GLY A 245 -12.92 0.92 24.97
CA GLY A 245 -12.91 0.52 23.56
C GLY A 245 -13.58 1.52 22.60
N THR A 246 -14.06 2.65 23.09
CA THR A 246 -14.60 3.73 22.26
C THR A 246 -13.52 4.78 22.04
N ALA A 247 -13.06 4.85 20.80
CA ALA A 247 -12.13 5.88 20.33
C ALA A 247 -12.83 7.24 20.25
N SER A 248 -12.16 8.28 20.73
CA SER A 248 -12.65 9.66 20.67
C SER A 248 -11.50 10.64 20.46
N ILE A 249 -11.81 11.79 19.84
CA ILE A 249 -10.89 12.93 19.70
C ILE A 249 -11.55 14.15 20.31
N ALA A 250 -10.75 15.10 20.81
CA ALA A 250 -11.31 16.31 21.41
C ALA A 250 -12.03 17.16 20.36
N ASP A 251 -13.14 17.80 20.72
CA ASP A 251 -13.98 18.57 19.77
C ASP A 251 -13.19 19.68 19.05
N GLY A 252 -12.25 20.31 19.74
CA GLY A 252 -11.37 21.32 19.15
C GLY A 252 -10.46 20.74 18.06
N ASP A 253 -9.91 19.54 18.28
CA ASP A 253 -9.09 18.85 17.29
C ASP A 253 -9.94 18.40 16.11
N LYS A 254 -11.11 17.83 16.41
CA LYS A 254 -12.09 17.42 15.39
C LYS A 254 -12.40 18.59 14.46
N ALA A 255 -12.80 19.73 15.01
CA ALA A 255 -13.14 20.92 14.24
C ALA A 255 -11.95 21.45 13.42
N ALA A 256 -10.75 21.47 13.99
CA ALA A 256 -9.55 21.93 13.30
C ALA A 256 -9.16 20.99 12.13
N ILE A 257 -9.23 19.68 12.34
CA ILE A 257 -8.96 18.67 11.30
C ILE A 257 -9.99 18.78 10.19
N GLN A 258 -11.28 18.90 10.51
CA GLN A 258 -12.33 19.10 9.51
C GLN A 258 -12.09 20.36 8.67
N SER A 259 -11.75 21.48 9.32
CA SER A 259 -11.39 22.71 8.63
C SER A 259 -10.17 22.56 7.73
N GLY A 260 -9.16 21.81 8.19
CA GLY A 260 -7.98 21.45 7.40
C GLY A 260 -8.35 20.64 6.15
N ILE A 261 -9.21 19.63 6.29
CA ILE A 261 -9.71 18.82 5.18
C ILE A 261 -10.48 19.70 4.18
N THR A 262 -11.43 20.53 4.65
CA THR A 262 -12.19 21.43 3.76
C THR A 262 -11.26 22.39 3.00
N THR A 263 -10.22 22.90 3.67
CA THR A 263 -9.23 23.78 3.04
C THR A 263 -8.41 23.06 1.98
N ALA A 264 -7.91 21.85 2.30
CA ALA A 264 -7.14 21.02 1.39
C ALA A 264 -7.95 20.61 0.15
N LEU A 265 -9.27 20.46 0.28
CA LEU A 265 -10.18 20.07 -0.80
C LEU A 265 -10.79 21.26 -1.57
N LYS A 266 -10.51 22.51 -1.20
CA LYS A 266 -11.24 23.71 -1.70
C LYS A 266 -11.33 23.80 -3.22
N SER A 267 -10.25 23.47 -3.92
CA SER A 267 -10.14 23.48 -5.38
C SER A 267 -10.17 22.07 -6.00
N SER A 268 -10.56 21.07 -5.22
CA SER A 268 -10.64 19.68 -5.70
C SER A 268 -12.03 19.33 -6.22
N GLY A 269 -12.11 18.27 -7.03
CA GLY A 269 -13.37 17.63 -7.42
C GLY A 269 -14.00 16.78 -6.31
N TYR A 270 -13.59 16.94 -5.05
CA TYR A 270 -14.00 16.11 -3.92
C TYR A 270 -14.49 16.94 -2.73
N LYS A 271 -15.40 16.36 -1.94
CA LYS A 271 -16.00 16.97 -0.76
C LYS A 271 -15.94 16.07 0.44
N PHE A 272 -15.84 16.74 1.57
CA PHE A 272 -15.87 16.15 2.88
C PHE A 272 -16.92 16.89 3.72
N THR A 273 -17.97 16.18 4.14
CA THR A 273 -19.08 16.77 4.88
C THR A 273 -18.83 16.71 6.39
N ASP A 274 -18.58 15.52 6.92
CA ASP A 274 -18.27 15.28 8.34
C ASP A 274 -17.39 14.02 8.46
N LEU A 275 -16.68 13.90 9.58
CA LEU A 275 -15.93 12.70 9.94
C LEU A 275 -16.91 11.58 10.30
N THR A 276 -16.80 10.44 9.62
CA THR A 276 -17.55 9.23 9.98
C THR A 276 -17.03 8.65 11.29
N ALA A 277 -17.80 7.76 11.93
CA ALA A 277 -17.37 7.07 13.14
C ALA A 277 -16.05 6.27 12.94
N ASP A 278 -15.90 5.63 11.79
CA ASP A 278 -14.68 4.89 11.44
C ASP A 278 -13.49 5.85 11.28
N GLN A 279 -13.69 7.02 10.67
CA GLN A 279 -12.65 8.03 10.52
C GLN A 279 -12.25 8.67 11.85
N LEU A 280 -13.21 8.86 12.76
CA LEU A 280 -12.91 9.29 14.13
C LEU A 280 -12.08 8.25 14.88
N THR A 281 -12.35 6.97 14.66
CA THR A 281 -11.56 5.87 15.24
C THR A 281 -10.14 5.87 14.69
N GLN A 282 -9.99 5.95 13.37
CA GLN A 282 -8.68 6.06 12.71
C GLN A 282 -7.89 7.27 13.18
N LEU A 283 -8.55 8.42 13.36
CA LEU A 283 -7.93 9.62 13.91
C LEU A 283 -7.49 9.41 15.36
N ALA A 284 -8.33 8.82 16.19
CA ALA A 284 -7.98 8.61 17.59
C ALA A 284 -6.75 7.69 17.74
N ASP A 285 -6.67 6.64 16.91
CA ASP A 285 -5.58 5.66 16.92
C ASP A 285 -4.29 6.17 16.26
N ALA A 286 -4.37 7.26 15.49
CA ALA A 286 -3.22 7.85 14.84
C ALA A 286 -2.20 8.34 15.87
N LYS A 287 -0.91 8.03 15.65
CA LYS A 287 0.18 8.45 16.55
C LYS A 287 0.84 9.72 16.04
N LEU A 288 1.22 10.61 16.95
CA LEU A 288 2.01 11.80 16.65
C LEU A 288 3.39 11.39 16.08
N GLY A 289 3.78 12.02 14.98
CA GLY A 289 4.88 11.61 14.10
C GLY A 289 4.49 10.59 13.02
N GLY A 290 3.22 10.17 12.98
CA GLY A 290 2.67 9.23 12.01
C GLY A 290 1.68 9.86 11.02
N SER A 291 0.99 9.01 10.27
CA SER A 291 -0.01 9.41 9.28
C SER A 291 -1.33 8.63 9.44
N VAL A 292 -2.39 9.18 8.88
CA VAL A 292 -3.73 8.59 8.81
C VAL A 292 -4.32 8.84 7.43
N TYR A 293 -5.24 7.99 6.98
CA TYR A 293 -5.81 8.01 5.63
C TYR A 293 -7.33 8.08 5.71
N LEU A 294 -7.90 9.23 5.34
CA LEU A 294 -9.32 9.53 5.50
C LEU A 294 -10.02 9.60 4.14
N LYS A 295 -11.08 8.82 4.01
CA LYS A 295 -11.95 8.83 2.83
C LYS A 295 -12.71 10.15 2.61
N THR A 296 -12.78 10.57 1.35
CA THR A 296 -13.63 11.65 0.87
C THR A 296 -14.59 11.13 -0.20
N THR A 297 -15.54 11.96 -0.63
CA THR A 297 -16.49 11.63 -1.71
C THR A 297 -16.35 12.59 -2.87
N ALA A 298 -16.72 12.17 -4.08
CA ALA A 298 -16.76 13.10 -5.20
C ALA A 298 -17.75 14.26 -4.94
N ARG A 299 -17.39 15.48 -5.38
CA ARG A 299 -18.31 16.63 -5.36
C ARG A 299 -19.39 16.44 -6.40
N THR A 300 -20.62 16.26 -5.93
CA THR A 300 -21.82 16.17 -6.78
C THR A 300 -22.79 17.34 -6.59
N ASP A 301 -22.49 18.30 -5.72
CA ASP A 301 -23.36 19.40 -5.29
C ASP A 301 -22.87 20.81 -5.64
N THR A 302 -21.56 21.00 -5.82
CA THR A 302 -20.97 22.29 -6.23
C THR A 302 -20.30 22.20 -7.58
N ILE A 303 -20.43 23.25 -8.38
CA ILE A 303 -19.92 23.35 -9.76
C ILE A 303 -18.89 24.47 -9.78
N ALA A 304 -17.69 24.22 -10.32
CA ALA A 304 -16.65 25.24 -10.42
C ALA A 304 -17.14 26.43 -11.28
N ASN A 305 -16.63 27.63 -11.00
CA ASN A 305 -17.05 28.86 -11.68
C ASN A 305 -16.91 28.76 -13.20
N ASN A 306 -15.88 28.07 -13.69
CA ASN A 306 -15.55 27.84 -15.09
C ASN A 306 -15.95 26.42 -15.58
N ALA A 307 -16.86 25.74 -14.87
CA ALA A 307 -17.36 24.42 -15.27
C ALA A 307 -18.88 24.42 -15.52
N VAL A 308 -19.34 23.56 -16.41
CA VAL A 308 -20.75 23.21 -16.59
C VAL A 308 -20.93 21.76 -16.18
N ARG A 309 -21.82 21.51 -15.20
CA ARG A 309 -22.20 20.14 -14.84
C ARG A 309 -23.20 19.62 -15.86
N ILE A 310 -22.85 18.55 -16.56
CA ILE A 310 -23.70 17.91 -17.56
C ILE A 310 -24.22 16.62 -16.96
N ASN A 311 -25.52 16.58 -16.70
CA ASN A 311 -26.23 15.40 -16.24
C ASN A 311 -26.80 14.66 -17.45
N PHE A 312 -26.32 13.44 -17.68
CA PHE A 312 -26.92 12.55 -18.68
C PHE A 312 -28.14 11.90 -18.05
N VAL A 313 -29.30 12.06 -18.68
CA VAL A 313 -30.57 11.57 -18.13
C VAL A 313 -31.25 10.61 -19.09
N ASP A 314 -31.93 9.62 -18.50
CA ASP A 314 -32.85 8.78 -19.24
C ASP A 314 -34.02 9.64 -19.77
N PRO A 315 -34.33 9.59 -21.08
CA PRO A 315 -35.27 10.52 -21.70
C PRO A 315 -36.70 10.31 -21.21
N SER A 316 -37.04 9.10 -20.74
CA SER A 316 -38.36 8.71 -20.28
C SER A 316 -38.57 9.01 -18.79
N THR A 317 -37.59 8.68 -17.95
CA THR A 317 -37.72 8.82 -16.49
C THR A 317 -37.10 10.11 -15.94
N LYS A 318 -36.27 10.79 -16.75
CA LYS A 318 -35.43 11.92 -16.36
C LYS A 318 -34.47 11.64 -15.21
N LYS A 319 -34.25 10.36 -14.88
CA LYS A 319 -33.26 9.93 -13.89
C LYS A 319 -31.86 10.14 -14.45
N THR A 320 -30.97 10.73 -13.65
CA THR A 320 -29.54 10.86 -13.98
C THR A 320 -28.87 9.48 -14.00
N VAL A 321 -28.19 9.18 -15.10
CA VAL A 321 -27.47 7.91 -15.31
C VAL A 321 -25.94 8.10 -15.24
N ALA A 322 -25.46 9.28 -15.57
CA ALA A 322 -24.07 9.69 -15.44
C ALA A 322 -23.98 11.22 -15.33
N THR A 323 -22.87 11.72 -14.78
CA THR A 323 -22.60 13.15 -14.67
C THR A 323 -21.14 13.42 -15.01
N ILE A 324 -20.88 14.51 -15.73
CA ILE A 324 -19.54 15.08 -15.91
C ILE A 324 -19.54 16.56 -15.55
N ASP A 325 -18.39 17.09 -15.13
CA ASP A 325 -18.16 18.53 -15.00
C ASP A 325 -17.21 18.98 -16.12
N TYR A 326 -17.78 19.48 -17.21
CA TYR A 326 -16.97 20.01 -18.31
C TYR A 326 -16.40 21.37 -17.91
N THR A 327 -15.08 21.45 -17.80
CA THR A 327 -14.37 22.68 -17.40
C THR A 327 -13.72 23.30 -18.63
N ASN A 328 -13.84 24.63 -18.79
CA ASN A 328 -13.02 25.33 -19.76
C ASN A 328 -11.56 25.28 -19.29
N THR A 329 -10.70 24.59 -20.04
CA THR A 329 -9.30 24.32 -19.70
C THR A 329 -8.33 25.40 -20.20
N ASP A 330 -8.81 26.50 -20.77
CA ASP A 330 -7.97 27.64 -21.10
C ASP A 330 -7.44 28.26 -19.79
N THR A 331 -6.13 28.08 -19.56
CA THR A 331 -5.46 28.55 -18.35
C THR A 331 -5.21 30.05 -18.37
N ASP A 332 -5.20 30.66 -19.56
CA ASP A 332 -4.90 32.08 -19.74
C ASP A 332 -6.19 32.91 -19.73
N ASP A 333 -7.31 32.33 -20.15
CA ASP A 333 -8.65 32.96 -20.13
C ASP A 333 -9.76 31.99 -19.71
N PRO A 334 -9.83 31.61 -18.41
CA PRO A 334 -10.86 30.69 -17.94
C PRO A 334 -12.25 31.32 -18.05
N ALA A 335 -13.21 30.58 -18.61
CA ALA A 335 -14.57 31.08 -18.77
C ALA A 335 -15.18 31.57 -17.43
N PRO A 336 -15.65 32.83 -17.36
CA PRO A 336 -16.17 33.39 -16.12
C PRO A 336 -17.52 32.78 -15.76
N LYS A 337 -17.81 32.72 -14.46
CA LYS A 337 -19.12 32.24 -13.97
C LYS A 337 -20.26 33.01 -14.63
N GLY A 338 -21.25 32.29 -15.13
CA GLY A 338 -22.44 32.84 -15.75
C GLY A 338 -22.32 33.12 -17.25
N SER A 339 -21.12 33.01 -17.84
CA SER A 339 -20.97 33.04 -19.29
C SER A 339 -21.49 31.76 -19.93
N ASN A 340 -21.85 31.83 -21.20
CA ASN A 340 -22.39 30.71 -21.95
C ASN A 340 -21.28 29.77 -22.40
N LEU A 341 -21.57 28.47 -22.40
CA LEU A 341 -20.67 27.44 -22.91
C LEU A 341 -20.52 27.52 -24.43
N GLY A 342 -21.62 27.76 -25.14
CA GLY A 342 -21.64 27.86 -26.59
C GLY A 342 -21.66 29.29 -27.11
N VAL A 343 -21.77 29.39 -28.44
CA VAL A 343 -21.95 30.64 -29.17
C VAL A 343 -23.41 30.71 -29.64
N GLN A 344 -24.05 31.86 -29.43
CA GLN A 344 -25.37 32.15 -29.98
C GLN A 344 -25.23 32.81 -31.35
N SER A 345 -25.92 32.28 -32.35
CA SER A 345 -26.04 32.89 -33.68
C SER A 345 -27.53 32.94 -34.07
N GLY A 346 -28.14 34.12 -33.95
CA GLY A 346 -29.59 34.27 -34.06
C GLY A 346 -30.31 33.55 -32.90
N ASP A 347 -31.28 32.71 -33.23
CA ASP A 347 -32.04 31.91 -32.26
C ASP A 347 -31.38 30.54 -31.96
N SER A 348 -30.25 30.25 -32.60
CA SER A 348 -29.57 28.95 -32.51
C SER A 348 -28.34 29.01 -31.62
N TRP A 349 -28.17 27.98 -30.80
CA TRP A 349 -26.98 27.74 -29.99
C TRP A 349 -26.11 26.66 -30.61
N SER A 350 -24.80 26.87 -30.63
CA SER A 350 -23.82 25.87 -31.05
C SER A 350 -22.64 25.82 -30.09
N LEU A 351 -21.95 24.69 -30.06
CA LEU A 351 -20.68 24.53 -29.35
C LEU A 351 -19.51 24.86 -30.29
N LYS A 352 -18.40 25.37 -29.74
CA LYS A 352 -17.14 25.42 -30.49
C LYS A 352 -16.67 23.99 -30.80
N ALA A 353 -15.88 23.83 -31.87
CA ALA A 353 -15.45 22.51 -32.33
C ALA A 353 -14.66 21.72 -31.26
N ASP A 354 -13.81 22.41 -30.51
CA ASP A 354 -13.00 21.80 -29.45
C ASP A 354 -13.88 21.37 -28.27
N ASP A 355 -14.79 22.23 -27.83
CA ASP A 355 -15.74 21.93 -26.75
C ASP A 355 -16.62 20.73 -27.12
N LYS A 356 -17.14 20.70 -28.35
CA LYS A 356 -17.92 19.57 -28.87
C LYS A 356 -17.13 18.28 -28.81
N THR A 357 -15.87 18.30 -29.24
CA THR A 357 -15.00 17.11 -29.26
C THR A 357 -14.69 16.64 -27.84
N ALA A 358 -14.31 17.55 -26.94
CA ALA A 358 -13.98 17.26 -25.55
C ALA A 358 -15.18 16.72 -24.78
N ILE A 359 -16.34 17.39 -24.87
CA ILE A 359 -17.57 16.96 -24.19
C ILE A 359 -18.01 15.59 -24.71
N THR A 360 -17.95 15.35 -26.03
CA THR A 360 -18.32 14.05 -26.60
C THR A 360 -17.42 12.93 -26.08
N GLY A 361 -16.10 13.16 -26.01
CA GLY A 361 -15.14 12.19 -25.45
C GLY A 361 -15.42 11.89 -23.97
N GLN A 362 -15.60 12.92 -23.15
CA GLN A 362 -15.89 12.77 -21.71
C GLN A 362 -17.24 12.09 -21.47
N ALA A 363 -18.27 12.43 -22.26
CA ALA A 363 -19.58 11.80 -22.19
C ALA A 363 -19.53 10.30 -22.50
N ASN A 364 -18.88 9.92 -23.60
CA ASN A 364 -18.73 8.50 -23.96
C ASN A 364 -17.94 7.71 -22.91
N ALA A 365 -16.91 8.31 -22.31
CA ALA A 365 -16.17 7.69 -21.21
C ALA A 365 -17.03 7.52 -19.94
N ALA A 366 -17.81 8.55 -19.56
CA ALA A 366 -18.68 8.50 -18.39
C ALA A 366 -19.87 7.55 -18.54
N LEU A 367 -20.35 7.34 -19.78
CA LEU A 367 -21.46 6.44 -20.08
C LEU A 367 -21.01 4.99 -20.30
N ALA A 368 -19.72 4.72 -20.43
CA ALA A 368 -19.20 3.37 -20.65
C ALA A 368 -19.62 2.42 -19.52
N GLY A 369 -20.30 1.32 -19.87
CA GLY A 369 -20.79 0.34 -18.90
C GLY A 369 -22.07 0.74 -18.13
N SER A 370 -22.63 1.94 -18.39
CA SER A 370 -23.86 2.40 -17.72
C SER A 370 -25.15 1.78 -18.27
N GLY A 371 -25.09 1.11 -19.42
CA GLY A 371 -26.27 0.68 -20.19
C GLY A 371 -26.88 1.78 -21.07
N TYR A 372 -26.30 2.98 -21.08
CA TYR A 372 -26.72 4.12 -21.90
C TYR A 372 -25.58 4.60 -22.81
N ALA A 373 -25.91 5.32 -23.90
CA ALA A 373 -24.95 5.91 -24.82
C ALA A 373 -25.48 7.19 -25.48
N LEU A 374 -24.56 8.01 -26.00
CA LEU A 374 -24.90 9.06 -26.96
C LEU A 374 -25.33 8.44 -28.30
N THR A 375 -26.27 9.08 -29.00
CA THR A 375 -26.69 8.63 -30.33
C THR A 375 -25.51 8.66 -31.30
N ASN A 376 -25.16 7.51 -31.88
CA ASN A 376 -23.97 7.34 -32.73
C ASN A 376 -22.65 7.78 -32.07
N ASN A 377 -22.56 7.73 -30.73
CA ASN A 377 -21.43 8.24 -29.94
C ASN A 377 -21.18 9.74 -30.14
N GLN A 378 -22.22 10.51 -30.51
CA GLN A 378 -22.14 11.94 -30.80
C GLN A 378 -23.23 12.73 -30.07
N LEU A 379 -22.94 13.98 -29.73
CA LEU A 379 -23.96 14.91 -29.27
C LEU A 379 -24.94 15.24 -30.41
N THR A 380 -26.23 14.99 -30.19
CA THR A 380 -27.29 15.42 -31.12
C THR A 380 -27.33 16.94 -31.24
N ASP A 381 -27.96 17.48 -32.27
CA ASP A 381 -28.11 18.93 -32.42
C ASP A 381 -28.90 19.56 -31.27
N ALA A 382 -29.90 18.84 -30.74
CA ALA A 382 -30.64 19.24 -29.55
C ALA A 382 -29.74 19.28 -28.29
N ASN A 383 -28.87 18.28 -28.10
CA ASN A 383 -27.90 18.27 -27.00
C ASN A 383 -26.88 19.41 -27.16
N GLN A 384 -26.36 19.64 -28.38
CA GLN A 384 -25.43 20.74 -28.66
C GLN A 384 -26.07 22.11 -28.39
N ALA A 385 -27.32 22.33 -28.78
CA ALA A 385 -28.04 23.57 -28.50
C ALA A 385 -28.29 23.76 -26.99
N THR A 386 -28.71 22.70 -26.29
CA THR A 386 -28.94 22.70 -24.84
C THR A 386 -27.65 23.01 -24.08
N LEU A 387 -26.55 22.37 -24.46
CA LEU A 387 -25.23 22.62 -23.90
C LEU A 387 -24.74 24.02 -24.24
N GLY A 388 -24.92 24.49 -25.47
CA GLY A 388 -24.49 25.82 -25.88
C GLY A 388 -25.16 26.94 -25.07
N ALA A 389 -26.43 26.77 -24.72
CA ALA A 389 -27.17 27.70 -23.87
C ALA A 389 -26.81 27.59 -22.37
N ALA A 390 -26.11 26.54 -21.95
CA ALA A 390 -25.73 26.32 -20.56
C ALA A 390 -24.72 27.38 -20.09
N LYS A 391 -24.76 27.70 -18.80
CA LYS A 391 -23.88 28.69 -18.19
C LYS A 391 -22.82 28.05 -17.31
N PHE A 392 -21.59 28.54 -17.39
CA PHE A 392 -20.53 28.18 -16.47
C PHE A 392 -20.91 28.49 -15.01
N GLY A 393 -20.60 27.58 -14.09
CA GLY A 393 -21.06 27.57 -12.70
C GLY A 393 -22.49 27.07 -12.51
N SER A 394 -23.10 26.44 -13.52
CA SER A 394 -24.46 25.88 -13.47
C SER A 394 -24.51 24.43 -13.98
N SER A 395 -25.63 23.75 -13.73
CA SER A 395 -25.90 22.41 -14.26
C SER A 395 -26.88 22.44 -15.42
N VAL A 396 -26.73 21.49 -16.35
CA VAL A 396 -27.63 21.25 -17.46
C VAL A 396 -27.85 19.74 -17.62
N SER A 397 -29.04 19.35 -18.06
CA SER A 397 -29.35 17.94 -18.35
C SER A 397 -29.46 17.73 -19.85
N VAL A 398 -28.92 16.62 -20.34
CA VAL A 398 -29.03 16.20 -21.75
C VAL A 398 -29.51 14.76 -21.82
N ASP A 399 -30.39 14.49 -22.78
CA ASP A 399 -30.97 13.16 -22.97
C ASP A 399 -29.95 12.22 -23.63
N VAL A 400 -29.92 10.97 -23.16
CA VAL A 400 -29.12 9.87 -23.74
C VAL A 400 -30.02 8.70 -24.14
N THR A 401 -29.49 7.71 -24.85
CA THR A 401 -30.28 6.58 -25.33
C THR A 401 -29.88 5.31 -24.57
N ALA A 402 -30.86 4.52 -24.12
CA ALA A 402 -30.58 3.19 -23.58
C ALA A 402 -30.01 2.28 -24.70
N ASN A 403 -28.97 1.51 -24.39
CA ASN A 403 -28.40 0.54 -25.32
C ASN A 403 -29.42 -0.57 -25.56
N GLN A 404 -30.02 -0.59 -26.75
CA GLN A 404 -31.06 -1.57 -27.14
C GLN A 404 -30.57 -3.04 -27.20
N ASN A 405 -29.31 -3.33 -26.82
CA ASN A 405 -28.67 -4.64 -26.94
C ASN A 405 -28.06 -5.19 -25.62
N GLN A 406 -28.55 -4.80 -24.44
CA GLN A 406 -28.26 -5.55 -23.21
C GLN A 406 -29.55 -5.99 -22.51
N PRO A 407 -29.78 -7.30 -22.33
CA PRO A 407 -30.86 -7.77 -21.47
C PRO A 407 -30.60 -7.27 -20.04
N SER A 408 -31.66 -6.77 -19.40
CA SER A 408 -31.68 -6.44 -17.98
C SER A 408 -31.09 -7.60 -17.16
N LYS A 409 -30.03 -7.33 -16.41
CA LYS A 409 -29.58 -8.22 -15.33
C LYS A 409 -30.32 -7.91 -14.05
#